data_AF-A0A965NUF3-F1
#
_entry.id   AF-A0A965NUF3-F1
#
_cell.length_a   1.000
_cell.length_b   1.000
_cell.length_c   1.000
_cell.angle_alpha   90.00
_cell.angle_beta   90.00
_cell.angle_gamma   90.00
#
_symmetry.space_group_name_H-M   'P 1'
#
loop_
_entity.id
_entity.type
_entity.pdbx_description
1 polymer ?
#
loop_
_entity_poly.entity_id
_entity_poly.type
_entity_poly.pdbx_seq_one_letter_code
_entity_poly.pdbx_strand_id
1 'polypeptide(L)'
;MNGLQFECIKIALKQDNAGFVLTVRIHPDDIPEELFRDFVGARYACVLVRIGEDERPVTYVNRVQQAGILCKNLNFQGWLYEHYGIEDTTEQAASKFVCDTCGIQSRSELATNLEAQLKFDKVIEQYERTKAAF
;
A
#
# COMPACT_ATOMS: atom_id res chain seq x y z
N MET A 1 -16.00 21.80 6.39
CA MET A 1 -14.70 21.89 7.09
C MET A 1 -13.67 21.48 6.05
N ASN A 2 -13.02 22.45 5.40
CA ASN A 2 -12.01 22.14 4.38
C ASN A 2 -10.67 21.99 5.10
N GLY A 3 -10.02 20.84 4.91
CA GLY A 3 -8.64 20.66 5.37
C GLY A 3 -7.70 21.54 4.56
N LEU A 4 -6.57 21.94 5.15
CA LEU A 4 -5.48 22.58 4.41
C LEU A 4 -4.83 21.51 3.52
N GLN A 5 -4.74 21.79 2.21
CA GLN A 5 -4.11 20.91 1.24
C GLN A 5 -2.95 21.66 0.59
N PHE A 6 -1.76 21.06 0.64
CA PHE A 6 -0.54 21.57 0.02
C PHE A 6 0.40 20.39 -0.27
N GLU A 7 1.26 20.55 -1.28
CA GLU A 7 2.34 19.60 -1.53
C GLU A 7 3.59 19.98 -0.74
N CYS A 8 4.33 18.98 -0.27
CA CYS A 8 5.58 19.24 0.45
C CYS A 8 6.64 18.16 0.22
N ILE A 9 7.90 18.58 0.32
CA ILE A 9 9.06 17.70 0.24
C ILE A 9 9.53 17.39 1.66
N LYS A 10 9.65 16.10 2.01
CA LYS A 10 10.28 15.66 3.25
C LYS A 10 11.77 16.01 3.22
N ILE A 11 12.20 16.86 4.16
CA ILE A 11 13.61 17.29 4.28
C ILE A 11 14.34 16.47 5.35
N ALA A 12 13.74 16.30 6.52
CA ALA A 12 14.35 15.57 7.63
C ALA A 12 13.30 14.93 8.54
N LEU A 13 13.69 13.83 9.20
CA LEU A 13 12.96 13.23 10.30
C LEU A 13 13.96 12.95 11.41
N LYS A 14 13.84 13.65 12.54
CA LYS A 14 14.70 13.46 13.71
C LYS A 14 13.87 12.99 14.90
N GLN A 15 14.50 12.24 15.79
CA GLN A 15 13.91 11.82 17.06
C GLN A 15 14.57 12.58 18.21
N ASP A 16 13.77 13.00 19.18
CA ASP A 16 14.22 13.59 20.44
C ASP A 16 13.49 12.93 21.62
N ASN A 17 13.71 13.46 22.83
CA ASN A 17 13.09 12.94 24.04
C ASN A 17 11.57 13.17 24.11
N ALA A 18 11.03 14.09 23.33
CA ALA A 18 9.61 14.42 23.29
C ALA A 18 8.87 13.69 22.14
N GLY A 19 9.58 13.22 21.12
CA GLY A 19 9.00 12.41 20.04
C GLY A 19 9.79 12.50 18.73
N PHE A 20 9.07 12.64 17.62
CA PHE A 20 9.65 12.79 16.28
C PHE A 20 9.32 14.17 15.70
N VAL A 21 10.31 14.81 15.09
CA VAL A 21 10.15 16.07 14.37
C VAL A 21 10.31 15.82 12.88
N LEU A 22 9.23 16.01 12.13
CA LEU A 22 9.21 16.00 10.68
C LEU A 22 9.42 17.43 10.16
N THR A 23 10.49 17.64 9.39
CA THR A 23 10.74 18.91 8.68
C THR A 23 10.38 18.73 7.21
N VAL A 24 9.46 19.56 6.73
CA VAL A 24 9.03 19.61 5.33
C VAL A 24 9.32 20.96 4.71
N ARG A 25 9.45 20.98 3.39
CA ARG A 25 9.51 22.20 2.58
C ARG A 25 8.25 22.29 1.74
N ILE A 26 7.57 23.42 1.81
CA ILE A 26 6.38 23.74 1.02
C ILE A 26 6.80 24.80 0.00
N HIS A 27 6.30 24.71 -1.24
CA HIS A 27 6.54 25.75 -2.24
C HIS A 27 5.85 27.06 -1.81
N PRO A 28 6.43 28.25 -2.05
CA PRO A 28 5.81 29.53 -1.68
C PRO A 28 4.40 29.75 -2.27
N ASP A 29 4.12 29.15 -3.42
CA ASP A 29 2.80 29.27 -4.07
C ASP A 29 1.76 28.28 -3.49
N ASP A 30 2.20 27.23 -2.79
CA ASP A 30 1.34 26.17 -2.26
C ASP A 30 1.07 26.30 -0.76
N ILE A 31 1.74 27.22 -0.06
CA ILE A 31 1.59 27.37 1.38
C ILE A 31 0.25 28.06 1.73
N PRO A 32 -0.64 27.42 2.51
CA PRO A 32 -1.92 28.03 2.88
C PRO A 32 -1.72 29.26 3.78
N GLU A 33 -2.48 30.32 3.54
CA GLU A 33 -2.39 31.57 4.31
C GLU A 33 -2.74 31.35 5.80
N GLU A 34 -3.64 30.42 6.08
CA GLU A 34 -4.04 30.04 7.43
C GLU A 34 -2.83 29.58 8.26
N LEU A 35 -1.87 28.89 7.64
CA LEU A 35 -0.66 28.41 8.32
C LEU A 35 0.29 29.56 8.71
N PHE A 36 0.30 30.66 7.95
CA PHE A 36 1.05 31.86 8.31
C PHE A 36 0.40 32.66 9.44
N ARG A 37 -0.93 32.69 9.45
CA ARG A 37 -1.70 33.51 10.40
C ARG A 37 -1.84 32.84 11.77
N ASP A 38 -1.78 31.52 11.81
CA ASP A 38 -1.95 30.79 13.06
C ASP A 38 -0.76 30.97 14.02
N PHE A 39 -1.02 30.81 15.31
CA PHE A 39 0.01 31.03 16.32
C PHE A 39 0.99 29.85 16.41
N VAL A 40 2.24 30.15 16.79
CA VAL A 40 3.26 29.13 17.04
C VAL A 40 2.79 28.19 18.16
N GLY A 41 2.73 26.89 17.87
CA GLY A 41 2.27 25.87 18.81
C GLY A 41 0.83 25.38 18.59
N ALA A 42 0.12 25.91 17.59
CA ALA A 42 -1.17 25.38 17.16
C ALA A 42 -1.07 23.89 16.75
N ARG A 43 -2.16 23.14 16.97
CA ARG A 43 -2.23 21.69 16.70
C ARG A 43 -3.05 21.43 15.45
N TYR A 44 -2.51 20.63 14.54
CA TYR A 44 -3.17 20.23 13.30
C TYR A 44 -3.41 18.72 13.30
N ALA A 45 -4.59 18.30 12.82
CA ALA A 45 -4.76 16.95 12.31
C ALA A 45 -4.21 16.93 10.88
N CYS A 46 -3.28 16.02 10.58
CA CYS A 46 -2.64 15.92 9.27
C CYS A 46 -2.83 14.53 8.66
N VAL A 47 -2.96 14.52 7.33
CA VAL A 47 -2.93 13.31 6.51
C VAL A 47 -1.82 13.52 5.49
N LEU A 48 -0.85 12.60 5.44
CA LEU A 48 0.25 12.62 4.49
C LEU A 48 0.07 11.48 3.49
N VAL A 49 0.11 11.83 2.21
CA VAL A 49 0.08 10.89 1.10
C VAL A 49 1.37 11.06 0.32
N ARG A 50 2.10 9.97 0.08
CA ARG A 50 3.30 10.04 -0.76
C ARG A 50 2.85 10.19 -2.21
N ILE A 51 3.42 11.16 -2.92
CA ILE A 51 3.24 11.29 -4.37
C ILE A 51 4.38 10.56 -5.09
N GLY A 52 4.04 9.83 -6.15
CA GLY A 52 4.96 9.09 -7.00
C GLY A 52 5.52 9.95 -8.13
N GLU A 53 6.45 9.39 -8.90
CA GLU A 53 7.03 10.08 -10.08
C GLU A 53 6.01 10.32 -11.20
N ASP A 54 4.86 9.63 -11.16
CA ASP A 54 3.74 9.79 -12.07
C ASP A 54 2.73 10.85 -11.63
N GLU A 55 3.09 11.69 -10.64
CA GLU A 55 2.25 12.74 -10.06
C GLU A 55 0.94 12.20 -9.43
N ARG A 56 0.96 10.93 -9.01
CA ARG A 56 -0.20 10.28 -8.37
C ARG A 56 0.11 9.86 -6.93
N PRO A 57 -0.91 9.79 -6.07
CA PRO A 57 -0.82 9.13 -4.78
C PRO A 57 -0.23 7.72 -4.90
N VAL A 58 0.92 7.48 -4.26
CA VAL A 58 1.41 6.14 -4.01
C VAL A 58 0.47 5.49 -3.02
N THR A 59 -0.36 4.58 -3.51
CA THR A 59 -1.22 3.76 -2.67
C THR A 59 -0.34 2.79 -1.89
N TYR A 60 -0.32 2.94 -0.56
CA TYR A 60 0.22 1.89 0.28
C TYR A 60 -0.75 0.71 0.25
N VAL A 61 -0.44 -0.27 -0.60
CA VAL A 61 -1.19 -1.51 -0.65
C VAL A 61 -0.59 -2.46 0.38
N ASN A 62 -1.33 -2.74 1.45
CA ASN A 62 -0.98 -3.77 2.41
C ASN A 62 -1.14 -5.15 1.77
N ARG A 63 -0.10 -5.59 1.06
CA ARG A 63 -0.10 -6.86 0.32
C ARG A 63 -0.26 -8.08 1.21
N VAL A 64 0.17 -8.00 2.48
CA VAL A 64 -0.08 -9.07 3.46
C VAL A 64 -1.59 -9.22 3.69
N GLN A 65 -2.28 -8.11 3.96
CA GLN A 65 -3.73 -8.11 4.15
C GLN A 65 -4.45 -8.52 2.87
N GLN A 66 -4.03 -7.99 1.73
CA GLN A 66 -4.61 -8.31 0.43
C GLN A 66 -4.46 -9.79 0.10
N ALA A 67 -3.29 -10.39 0.31
CA ALA A 67 -3.08 -11.84 0.14
C ALA A 67 -3.97 -12.64 1.11
N GLY A 68 -4.14 -12.16 2.35
CA GLY A 68 -5.08 -12.71 3.32
C GLY A 68 -6.52 -12.77 2.81
N ILE A 69 -7.01 -11.67 2.25
CA ILE A 69 -8.36 -11.56 1.69
C ILE A 69 -8.50 -12.41 0.42
N LEU A 70 -7.51 -12.35 -0.46
CA LEU A 70 -7.51 -13.03 -1.76
C LEU A 70 -7.55 -14.56 -1.58
N CYS A 71 -6.74 -15.11 -0.68
CA CYS A 71 -6.71 -16.56 -0.44
C CYS A 71 -8.04 -17.10 0.12
N LYS A 72 -8.86 -16.25 0.75
CA LYS A 72 -10.20 -16.60 1.25
C LYS A 72 -11.29 -16.48 0.20
N ASN A 73 -10.99 -15.88 -0.95
CA ASN A 73 -11.96 -15.64 -2.00
C ASN A 73 -12.19 -16.93 -2.81
N LEU A 74 -13.44 -17.41 -2.83
CA LEU A 74 -13.82 -18.63 -3.55
C LEU A 74 -13.59 -18.53 -5.07
N ASN A 75 -13.77 -17.35 -5.66
CA ASN A 75 -13.51 -17.15 -7.09
C ASN A 75 -12.01 -17.26 -7.40
N PHE A 76 -11.16 -16.80 -6.48
CA PHE A 76 -9.72 -16.96 -6.63
C PHE A 76 -9.32 -18.43 -6.49
N GLN A 77 -9.89 -19.15 -5.53
CA GLN A 77 -9.65 -20.59 -5.37
C GLN A 77 -10.12 -21.39 -6.60
N GLY A 78 -11.29 -21.05 -7.17
CA GLY A 78 -11.77 -21.64 -8.42
C GLY A 78 -10.86 -21.32 -9.61
N TRP A 79 -10.37 -20.08 -9.70
CA TRP A 79 -9.39 -19.70 -10.72
C TRP A 79 -8.09 -20.50 -10.61
N LEU A 80 -7.61 -20.76 -9.39
CA LEU A 80 -6.45 -21.63 -9.15
C LEU A 80 -6.69 -23.07 -9.59
N TYR A 81 -7.89 -23.61 -9.37
CA TYR A 81 -8.27 -24.93 -9.87
C TYR A 81 -8.23 -24.95 -11.41
N GLU A 82 -8.86 -23.98 -12.06
CA GLU A 82 -8.99 -23.93 -13.52
C GLU A 82 -7.65 -23.71 -14.24
N HIS A 83 -6.79 -22.84 -13.71
CA HIS A 83 -5.58 -22.38 -14.40
C HIS A 83 -4.30 -23.10 -13.94
N TYR A 84 -4.27 -23.61 -12.71
CA TYR A 84 -3.10 -24.25 -12.11
C TYR A 84 -3.37 -25.69 -11.65
N GLY A 85 -4.60 -26.20 -11.79
CA GLY A 85 -4.94 -27.56 -11.41
C GLY A 85 -4.90 -27.80 -9.89
N ILE A 86 -5.05 -26.76 -9.08
CA ILE A 86 -5.07 -26.89 -7.62
C ILE A 86 -6.44 -27.44 -7.20
N GLU A 87 -6.52 -28.75 -7.02
CA GLU A 87 -7.76 -29.47 -6.65
C GLU A 87 -8.30 -29.07 -5.29
N ASP A 88 -7.41 -28.70 -4.36
CA ASP A 88 -7.78 -28.28 -3.01
C ASP A 88 -8.23 -26.80 -3.01
N THR A 89 -9.54 -26.57 -3.12
CA THR A 89 -10.14 -25.22 -3.07
C THR A 89 -10.29 -24.73 -1.64
N THR A 90 -9.17 -24.56 -0.94
CA THR A 90 -9.11 -24.04 0.44
C THR A 90 -8.20 -22.82 0.56
N GLU A 91 -8.37 -22.05 1.64
CA GLU A 91 -7.48 -20.93 1.95
C GLU A 91 -6.02 -21.38 2.10
N GLN A 92 -5.80 -22.56 2.66
CA GLN A 92 -4.47 -23.08 2.93
C GLN A 92 -3.73 -23.40 1.62
N ALA A 93 -4.40 -24.07 0.68
CA ALA A 93 -3.85 -24.33 -0.64
C ALA A 93 -3.58 -23.03 -1.42
N ALA A 94 -4.51 -22.08 -1.40
CA ALA A 94 -4.32 -20.77 -2.04
C ALA A 94 -3.15 -19.99 -1.40
N SER A 95 -3.02 -20.01 -0.07
CA SER A 95 -1.90 -19.39 0.63
C SER A 95 -0.57 -20.04 0.27
N LYS A 96 -0.53 -21.37 0.16
CA LYS A 96 0.66 -22.10 -0.26
C LYS A 96 1.06 -21.71 -1.68
N PHE A 97 0.11 -21.66 -2.61
CA PHE A 97 0.35 -21.21 -3.97
C PHE A 97 0.95 -19.80 -4.03
N VAL A 98 0.40 -18.85 -3.28
CA VAL A 98 0.93 -17.48 -3.22
C VAL A 98 2.37 -17.48 -2.69
N CYS A 99 2.64 -18.19 -1.59
CA CYS A 99 3.98 -18.30 -1.02
C CYS A 99 4.97 -18.90 -2.02
N ASP A 100 4.62 -20.03 -2.64
CA ASP A 100 5.46 -20.75 -3.59
C ASP A 100 5.75 -19.88 -4.83
N THR A 101 4.72 -19.22 -5.37
CA THR A 101 4.86 -18.33 -6.55
C THR A 101 5.71 -17.09 -6.24
N CYS A 102 5.57 -16.53 -5.04
CA CYS A 102 6.33 -15.35 -4.63
C CYS A 102 7.75 -15.69 -4.14
N GLY A 103 8.06 -16.97 -3.89
CA GLY A 103 9.34 -17.42 -3.36
C GLY A 103 9.56 -17.06 -1.88
N ILE A 104 8.49 -17.08 -1.09
CA ILE A 104 8.51 -16.73 0.35
C ILE A 104 7.95 -17.89 1.18
N GLN A 105 8.31 -17.95 2.47
CA GLN A 105 7.78 -18.98 3.37
C GLN A 105 6.45 -18.55 3.99
N SER A 106 6.27 -17.25 4.21
CA SER A 106 5.08 -16.68 4.82
C SER A 106 4.59 -15.44 4.07
N ARG A 107 3.27 -15.32 3.90
CA ARG A 107 2.62 -14.11 3.37
C ARG A 107 3.00 -12.85 4.13
N SER A 108 3.40 -12.93 5.40
CA SER A 108 3.87 -11.78 6.18
C SER A 108 5.12 -11.11 5.59
N GLU A 109 5.92 -11.85 4.82
CA GLU A 109 7.12 -11.33 4.16
C GLU A 109 6.77 -10.33 3.04
N LEU A 110 5.52 -10.35 2.53
CA LEU A 110 5.03 -9.34 1.59
C LEU A 110 4.99 -7.92 2.19
N ALA A 111 5.20 -7.76 3.50
CA ALA A 111 5.33 -6.44 4.11
C ALA A 111 6.61 -5.71 3.70
N THR A 112 7.70 -6.44 3.44
CA THR A 112 9.05 -5.86 3.28
C THR A 112 9.81 -6.38 2.07
N ASN A 113 9.44 -7.52 1.49
CA ASN A 113 10.14 -8.12 0.36
C ASN A 113 9.62 -7.59 -0.98
N LEU A 114 10.31 -6.61 -1.56
CA LEU A 114 9.91 -5.96 -2.82
C LEU A 114 9.81 -6.95 -4.00
N GLU A 115 10.70 -7.94 -4.11
CA GLU A 115 10.65 -8.92 -5.20
C GLU A 115 9.39 -9.79 -5.08
N ALA A 116 9.06 -10.25 -3.88
CA ALA A 116 7.85 -11.01 -3.61
C ALA A 116 6.59 -10.17 -3.86
N GLN A 117 6.61 -8.88 -3.51
CA GLN A 117 5.52 -7.94 -3.81
C GLN A 117 5.26 -7.84 -5.32
N LEU A 118 6.31 -7.69 -6.13
CA LEU A 118 6.20 -7.62 -7.59
C LEU A 118 5.63 -8.91 -8.20
N LYS A 119 6.00 -10.08 -7.67
CA LYS A 119 5.44 -11.37 -8.09
C LYS A 119 3.97 -11.49 -7.70
N PHE A 120 3.63 -11.09 -6.48
CA PHE A 120 2.25 -11.09 -6.00
C PHE A 120 1.34 -10.18 -6.82
N ASP A 121 1.82 -8.98 -7.18
CA ASP A 121 1.09 -8.03 -8.02
C ASP A 121 0.78 -8.63 -9.40
N LYS A 122 1.71 -9.40 -9.99
CA LYS A 122 1.47 -10.12 -11.26
C LYS A 122 0.40 -11.21 -11.12
N VAL A 123 0.35 -11.92 -9.99
CA VAL A 123 -0.71 -12.91 -9.73
C VAL A 123 -2.07 -12.24 -9.68
N ILE A 124 -2.17 -11.09 -8.99
CA ILE A 124 -3.40 -10.30 -8.93
C ILE A 124 -3.80 -9.83 -10.34
N GLU A 125 -2.85 -9.28 -11.10
CA GLU A 125 -3.11 -8.81 -12.46
C GLU A 125 -3.66 -9.94 -13.36
N GLN A 126 -3.09 -11.14 -13.30
CA GLN A 126 -3.55 -12.31 -14.05
C GLN A 126 -4.98 -12.72 -13.64
N TYR A 127 -5.26 -12.77 -12.34
CA TYR A 127 -6.58 -13.10 -11.83
C TYR A 127 -7.64 -12.07 -12.25
N GLU A 128 -7.36 -10.77 -12.07
CA GLU A 128 -8.30 -9.70 -12.44
C GLU A 128 -8.53 -9.62 -13.97
N ARG A 129 -7.49 -9.88 -14.77
CA ARG A 129 -7.64 -9.95 -16.24
C ARG A 129 -8.57 -11.08 -16.67
N THR A 130 -8.51 -12.23 -15.99
CA THR A 130 -9.38 -13.37 -16.27
C THR A 130 -10.82 -13.08 -15.87
N LYS A 131 -11.01 -12.39 -14.74
CA LYS A 131 -12.33 -11.96 -14.25
C LYS A 131 -13.02 -10.96 -15.18
N ALA A 132 -12.26 -10.08 -15.85
CA ALA A 132 -12.79 -9.09 -16.79
C ALA A 132 -13.13 -9.66 -18.18
N ALA A 133 -12.76 -10.92 -18.46
CA ALA A 133 -13.04 -11.59 -19.72
C ALA A 133 -14.41 -12.28 -19.76
N PHE A 134 -15.20 -12.18 -18.68
CA PHE A 134 -16.55 -12.71 -18.50
C PHE A 134 -17.47 -11.64 -17.90
#